data_AF-A0AAW3V2Z5-F1
#
_entry.id   AF-A0AAW3V2Z5-F1
#
_cell.length_a   1.000
_cell.length_b   1.000
_cell.length_c   1.000
_cell.angle_alpha   90.00
_cell.angle_beta   90.00
_cell.angle_gamma   90.00
#
_symmetry.space_group_name_H-M   'P 1'
#
loop_
_entity.id
_entity.type
_entity.pdbx_description
1 polymer ?
#
loop_
_entity_poly.entity_id
_entity_poly.type
_entity_poly.pdbx_seq_one_letter_code
_entity_poly.pdbx_strand_id
1 'polypeptide(L)'
;MEAMNMSKELIKRMPAILAAASTTRARTSGEITVDGMSIRQAAIDSGYTEPITKAELGAAMAAVGAVFHNAGPRGARYVFKGALHKSEVIDSAAAKVSRLGDQAGSK
;
A
#
# COMPACT_ATOMS: atom_id res chain seq x y z
N MET A 1 1.16 23.86 -3.01
CA MET A 1 -0.02 23.09 -3.46
C MET A 1 0.45 21.74 -4.00
N GLU A 2 1.24 20.97 -3.22
CA GLU A 2 2.06 19.84 -3.74
C GLU A 2 1.72 18.48 -3.11
N ALA A 3 1.22 18.45 -1.87
CA ALA A 3 0.92 17.19 -1.15
C ALA A 3 -0.17 16.34 -1.85
N MET A 4 -1.09 16.98 -2.58
CA MET A 4 -2.18 16.30 -3.28
C MET A 4 -1.70 15.59 -4.56
N ASN A 5 -0.54 15.98 -5.12
CA ASN A 5 0.06 15.34 -6.29
C ASN A 5 0.95 14.16 -5.89
N MET A 6 1.67 14.27 -4.75
CA MET A 6 2.52 13.21 -4.22
C MET A 6 1.73 11.98 -3.77
N SER A 7 0.59 12.16 -3.11
CA SER A 7 -0.23 11.02 -2.68
C SER A 7 -0.76 10.20 -3.85
N LYS A 8 -1.09 10.85 -4.99
CA LYS A 8 -1.53 10.17 -6.21
C LYS A 8 -0.40 9.35 -6.85
N GLU A 9 0.81 9.89 -6.90
CA GLU A 9 1.97 9.17 -7.45
C GLU A 9 2.34 7.96 -6.59
N LEU A 10 2.33 8.12 -5.27
CA LEU A 10 2.53 7.01 -4.33
C LEU A 10 1.48 5.92 -4.52
N ILE A 11 0.20 6.28 -4.66
CA ILE A 11 -0.89 5.32 -4.91
C ILE A 11 -0.65 4.57 -6.23
N LYS A 12 -0.30 5.28 -7.31
CA LYS A 12 -0.03 4.66 -8.62
C LYS A 12 1.09 3.62 -8.57
N ARG A 13 2.13 3.88 -7.78
CA ARG A 13 3.28 2.98 -7.62
C ARG A 13 3.03 1.85 -6.62
N MET A 14 1.97 1.93 -5.83
CA MET A 14 1.73 1.01 -4.73
C MET A 14 1.67 -0.47 -5.14
N PRO A 15 1.10 -0.88 -6.30
CA PRO A 15 1.14 -2.28 -6.73
C PRO A 15 2.58 -2.80 -6.91
N ALA A 16 3.47 -2.00 -7.50
CA ALA A 16 4.88 -2.35 -7.67
C ALA A 16 5.63 -2.37 -6.33
N ILE A 17 5.35 -1.40 -5.45
CA ILE A 17 5.92 -1.35 -4.10
C ILE A 17 5.49 -2.59 -3.30
N LEU A 18 4.22 -2.98 -3.36
CA LEU A 18 3.71 -4.19 -2.70
C LEU A 18 4.30 -5.47 -3.31
N ALA A 19 4.57 -5.49 -4.61
CA ALA A 19 5.25 -6.59 -5.26
C ALA A 19 6.70 -6.76 -4.76
N ALA A 20 7.41 -5.66 -4.47
CA ALA A 20 8.76 -5.70 -3.88
C ALA A 20 8.76 -5.90 -2.36
N ALA A 21 7.73 -5.42 -1.64
CA ALA A 21 7.69 -5.46 -0.19
C ALA A 21 7.64 -6.88 0.39
N SER A 22 8.32 -7.06 1.53
CA SER A 22 8.21 -8.27 2.34
C SER A 22 6.81 -8.37 2.94
N THR A 23 6.13 -9.47 2.64
CA THR A 23 4.78 -9.75 3.14
C THR A 23 4.82 -10.93 4.12
N THR A 24 4.02 -10.86 5.17
CA THR A 24 3.79 -11.97 6.10
C THR A 24 2.32 -12.38 6.06
N ARG A 25 1.96 -13.46 6.77
CA ARG A 25 0.58 -13.90 6.93
C ARG A 25 0.13 -13.71 8.36
N ALA A 26 -1.09 -13.21 8.54
CA ALA A 26 -1.75 -13.17 9.84
C ALA A 26 -1.95 -14.60 10.33
N ARG A 27 -1.47 -14.91 11.54
CA ARG A 27 -1.47 -16.27 12.08
C ARG A 27 -2.88 -16.86 12.26
N THR A 28 -3.86 -16.01 12.53
CA THR A 28 -5.24 -16.40 12.84
C THR A 28 -6.13 -16.44 11.60
N SER A 29 -6.06 -15.43 10.73
CA SER A 29 -6.92 -15.33 9.54
C SER A 29 -6.27 -15.83 8.25
N GLY A 30 -4.96 -16.06 8.23
CA GLY A 30 -4.20 -16.42 7.03
C GLY A 30 -3.97 -15.26 6.05
N GLU A 31 -4.54 -14.09 6.33
CA GLU A 31 -4.52 -12.91 5.45
C GLU A 31 -3.11 -12.36 5.28
N ILE A 32 -2.81 -11.82 4.09
CA ILE A 32 -1.55 -11.14 3.84
C ILE A 32 -1.47 -9.85 4.66
N THR A 33 -0.34 -9.70 5.35
CA THR A 33 -0.01 -8.49 6.10
C THR A 33 1.34 -7.92 5.67
N VAL A 34 1.44 -6.60 5.62
CA VAL A 34 2.65 -5.89 5.23
C VAL A 34 2.98 -4.84 6.28
N ASP A 35 4.23 -4.82 6.73
CA ASP A 35 4.67 -3.87 7.74
C ASP A 35 5.03 -2.53 7.07
N GLY A 36 4.75 -1.41 7.76
CA GLY A 36 5.00 -0.07 7.22
C GLY A 36 6.46 0.20 6.85
N MET A 37 7.41 -0.42 7.56
CA MET A 37 8.84 -0.34 7.22
C MET A 37 9.16 -1.06 5.91
N SER A 38 8.58 -2.24 5.68
CA SER A 38 8.79 -3.00 4.43
C SER A 38 8.25 -2.24 3.22
N ILE A 39 7.14 -1.52 3.37
CA ILE A 39 6.58 -0.68 2.29
C ILE A 39 7.53 0.48 1.99
N ARG A 40 8.04 1.16 3.02
CA ARG A 40 8.99 2.28 2.84
C ARG A 40 10.29 1.81 2.18
N GLN A 41 10.83 0.68 2.62
CA GLN A 41 12.04 0.11 2.02
C GLN A 41 11.81 -0.23 0.55
N ALA A 42 10.71 -0.93 0.24
CA ALA A 42 10.36 -1.27 -1.14
C ALA A 42 10.12 -0.02 -2.01
N ALA A 43 9.56 1.04 -1.43
CA ALA A 43 9.40 2.31 -2.14
C ALA A 43 10.77 2.91 -2.51
N ILE A 44 11.72 2.95 -1.57
CA ILE A 44 13.09 3.40 -1.81
C ILE A 44 13.77 2.54 -2.87
N ASP A 45 13.68 1.22 -2.74
CA ASP A 45 14.28 0.26 -3.68
C ASP A 45 13.69 0.38 -5.09
N SER A 46 12.42 0.84 -5.20
CA SER A 46 11.75 1.15 -6.47
C SER A 46 12.08 2.54 -7.04
N GLY A 47 12.94 3.31 -6.36
CA GLY A 47 13.36 4.65 -6.77
C GLY A 47 12.44 5.79 -6.28
N TYR A 48 11.59 5.55 -5.29
CA TYR A 48 10.84 6.61 -4.60
C TYR A 48 11.76 7.28 -3.57
N THR A 49 12.31 8.44 -3.94
CA THR A 49 13.30 9.17 -3.14
C THR A 49 12.70 10.12 -2.11
N GLU A 50 11.42 10.44 -2.25
CA GLU A 50 10.74 11.39 -1.37
C GLU A 50 10.34 10.75 -0.03
N PRO A 51 10.43 11.49 1.09
CA PRO A 51 10.05 10.98 2.39
C PRO A 51 8.53 10.74 2.46
N ILE A 52 8.13 9.48 2.66
CA ILE A 52 6.72 9.10 2.82
C ILE A 52 6.28 9.34 4.27
N THR A 53 5.42 10.32 4.48
CA THR A 53 4.83 10.59 5.79
C THR A 53 3.89 9.46 6.24
N LYS A 54 3.64 9.36 7.55
CA LYS A 54 2.68 8.37 8.09
C LYS A 54 1.26 8.58 7.52
N ALA A 55 0.87 9.84 7.29
CA ALA A 55 -0.44 10.19 6.75
C ALA A 55 -0.56 9.75 5.27
N GLU A 56 0.45 10.03 4.45
CA GLU A 56 0.47 9.62 3.04
C GLU A 56 0.48 8.10 2.90
N LEU A 57 1.30 7.41 3.69
CA LEU A 57 1.31 5.95 3.71
C LEU A 57 -0.05 5.39 4.11
N GLY A 58 -0.67 5.95 5.16
CA GLY A 58 -2.00 5.56 5.59
C GLY A 58 -3.06 5.75 4.50
N ALA A 59 -3.06 6.90 3.83
CA ALA A 59 -3.98 7.21 2.75
C ALA A 59 -3.77 6.29 1.55
N ALA A 60 -2.53 6.06 1.14
CA ALA A 60 -2.22 5.22 -0.01
C ALA A 60 -2.56 3.74 0.25
N MET A 61 -2.27 3.24 1.45
CA MET A 61 -2.63 1.87 1.84
C MET A 61 -4.15 1.68 1.95
N ALA A 62 -4.87 2.67 2.48
CA ALA A 62 -6.33 2.65 2.49
C ALA A 62 -6.91 2.67 1.06
N ALA A 63 -6.33 3.47 0.16
CA ALA A 63 -6.77 3.56 -1.23
C ALA A 63 -6.62 2.22 -1.98
N VAL A 64 -5.57 1.43 -1.70
CA VAL A 64 -5.40 0.07 -2.25
C VAL A 64 -6.13 -1.00 -1.44
N GLY A 65 -6.85 -0.64 -0.38
CA GLY A 65 -7.72 -1.54 0.37
C GLY A 65 -7.13 -2.25 1.56
N ALA A 66 -5.96 -1.84 2.02
CA ALA A 66 -5.41 -2.38 3.24
C ALA A 66 -6.06 -1.70 4.45
N VAL A 67 -6.26 -2.48 5.51
CA VAL A 67 -6.72 -1.99 6.80
C VAL A 67 -5.52 -1.77 7.69
N PHE A 68 -5.46 -0.60 8.33
CA PHE A 68 -4.42 -0.30 9.30
C PHE A 68 -4.70 -1.03 10.61
N HIS A 69 -3.73 -1.82 11.07
CA HIS A 69 -3.69 -2.44 12.39
C HIS A 69 -2.45 -1.94 13.12
N ASN A 70 -2.65 -1.36 14.31
CA ASN A 70 -1.53 -0.98 15.15
C ASN A 70 -0.98 -2.23 15.85
N ALA A 71 0.16 -2.76 15.39
CA ALA A 71 0.74 -4.00 15.92
C ALA A 71 1.70 -3.76 17.10
N GLY A 72 1.47 -2.69 17.87
CA GLY A 72 2.26 -2.34 19.05
C GLY A 72 3.76 -2.15 18.72
N PRO A 73 4.69 -2.76 19.48
CA PRO A 73 6.13 -2.52 19.33
C PRO A 73 6.72 -2.96 17.97
N ARG A 74 5.97 -3.72 17.17
CA ARG A 74 6.38 -4.12 15.80
C ARG A 74 6.04 -3.08 14.74
N GLY A 75 5.40 -1.97 15.13
CA GLY A 75 5.03 -0.87 14.25
C GLY A 75 3.67 -1.05 13.58
N ALA A 76 3.40 -0.19 12.59
CA ALA A 76 2.19 -0.23 11.80
C ALA A 76 2.15 -1.48 10.90
N ARG A 77 1.04 -2.22 10.96
CA ARG A 77 0.78 -3.37 10.09
C ARG A 77 -0.44 -3.10 9.24
N TYR A 78 -0.33 -3.36 7.95
CA TYR A 78 -1.42 -3.22 6.99
C TYR A 78 -1.90 -4.61 6.59
N VAL A 79 -3.21 -4.85 6.69
CA VAL A 79 -3.83 -6.15 6.43
C VAL A 79 -4.69 -6.06 5.17
N PHE A 80 -4.48 -6.95 4.23
CA PHE A 80 -5.31 -7.07 3.03
C PHE A 80 -6.39 -8.11 3.29
N LYS A 81 -7.57 -7.64 3.68
CA LYS A 81 -8.67 -8.53 4.05
C LYS A 81 -9.08 -9.43 2.89
N GLY A 82 -9.20 -10.73 3.18
CA GLY A 82 -9.56 -11.75 2.18
C GLY A 82 -8.45 -12.10 1.17
N ALA A 83 -7.28 -11.46 1.21
CA ALA A 83 -6.14 -11.86 0.38
C ALA A 83 -5.30 -12.90 1.13
N LEU A 84 -5.18 -14.10 0.57
CA LEU A 84 -4.40 -15.21 1.12
C LEU A 84 -3.03 -15.34 0.43
N HIS A 85 -2.91 -14.76 -0.77
CA HIS A 85 -1.71 -14.75 -1.59
C HIS A 85 -1.27 -13.34 -1.94
N LYS A 86 0.05 -13.18 -2.13
CA LYS A 86 0.64 -11.89 -2.50
C LYS A 86 0.16 -11.40 -3.87
N SER A 87 -0.11 -12.29 -4.81
CA SER A 87 -0.68 -11.93 -6.12
C SER A 87 -2.03 -11.25 -5.99
N GLU A 88 -2.93 -11.76 -5.13
CA GLU A 88 -4.26 -11.17 -4.90
C GLU A 88 -4.17 -9.75 -4.34
N VAL A 89 -3.15 -9.48 -3.50
CA VAL A 89 -2.87 -8.13 -3.00
C VAL A 89 -2.47 -7.20 -4.15
N ILE A 90 -1.57 -7.64 -5.01
CA ILE A 90 -1.06 -6.85 -6.14
C ILE A 90 -2.19 -6.58 -7.14
N ASP A 91 -2.96 -7.61 -7.50
CA ASP A 91 -4.08 -7.51 -8.45
C ASP A 91 -5.19 -6.59 -7.91
N SER A 92 -5.54 -6.73 -6.63
CA SER A 92 -6.51 -5.87 -5.96
C SER A 92 -6.04 -4.41 -5.88
N ALA A 93 -4.76 -4.20 -5.57
CA ALA A 93 -4.16 -2.87 -5.56
C ALA A 93 -4.17 -2.26 -6.97
N ALA A 94 -3.74 -3.00 -8.00
CA ALA A 94 -3.73 -2.54 -9.38
C ALA A 94 -5.14 -2.17 -9.87
N ALA A 95 -6.14 -3.03 -9.61
CA ALA A 95 -7.53 -2.76 -9.97
C ALA A 95 -8.08 -1.47 -9.33
N LYS A 96 -7.69 -1.17 -8.08
CA LYS A 96 -8.09 0.07 -7.39
C LYS A 96 -7.37 1.29 -7.94
N VAL A 97 -6.08 1.17 -8.23
CA VAL A 97 -5.31 2.23 -8.88
C VAL A 97 -5.90 2.60 -10.24
N SER A 98 -6.25 1.61 -11.07
CA SER A 98 -6.90 1.86 -12.36
C SER A 98 -8.22 2.62 -12.20
N ARG A 99 -9.10 2.17 -11.29
CA ARG A 99 -10.38 2.87 -11.02
C ARG A 99 -10.20 4.31 -10.55
N LEU A 100 -9.17 4.59 -9.75
CA LEU A 100 -8.84 5.96 -9.32
C LEU A 100 -8.33 6.82 -10.48
N GLY A 101 -7.64 6.21 -11.44
CA GLY A 101 -7.23 6.86 -12.70
C GLY A 101 -8.42 7.21 -13.60
N ASP A 102 -9.35 6.28 -13.77
CA ASP A 102 -10.55 6.47 -14.60
C ASP A 102 -11.49 7.55 -14.04
N GLN A 103 -11.66 7.60 -12.71
CA GLN A 103 -12.47 8.66 -12.07
C GLN A 103 -11.86 10.06 -12.18
N ALA A 104 -10.55 10.17 -12.43
CA ALA A 104 -9.88 11.45 -12.64
C ALA A 104 -9.98 11.96 -14.09
N GLY A 105 -10.33 11.09 -15.05
CA GLY A 105 -10.47 11.41 -16.47
C GLY A 105 -11.89 11.79 -16.92
N SER A 106 -12.91 11.55 -16.08
CA SER A 106 -14.30 11.98 -16.33
C SER A 106 -14.58 13.32 -15.66
N LYS A 107 -14.04 14.41 -16.21
CA LYS A 107 -14.52 15.78 -15.95
C LYS A 107 -14.28 16.69 -17.13
#